data_AF-A0A943WMC0-F1
#
_entry.id   AF-A0A943WMC0-F1
#
_cell.length_a   1.000
_cell.length_b   1.000
_cell.length_c   1.000
_cell.angle_alpha   90.00
_cell.angle_beta   90.00
_cell.angle_gamma   90.00
#
_symmetry.space_group_name_H-M   'P 1'
#
loop_
_entity.id
_entity.type
_entity.pdbx_description
1 polymer ?
#
loop_
_entity_poly.entity_id
_entity_poly.type
_entity_poly.pdbx_seq_one_letter_code
_entity_poly.pdbx_strand_id
1 'polypeptide(L)' 'MDNTNDVEKEFFTVKDIQIYLGIGQNTAYALLKKLPTVYIGGYKVRKSDLDSWINNHLIYS' A
#
# COMPACT_ATOMS: atom_id res chain seq x y z
N MET A 1 11.85 9.38 -25.00
CA MET A 1 10.55 9.59 -24.32
C MET A 1 10.14 8.23 -23.79
N ASP A 2 10.42 7.98 -22.52
CA ASP A 2 10.02 6.74 -21.85
C ASP A 2 8.50 6.79 -21.73
N ASN A 3 7.83 6.00 -22.56
CA ASN A 3 6.38 5.95 -22.63
C ASN A 3 5.91 4.88 -21.63
N THR A 4 6.28 5.05 -20.37
CA THR A 4 5.74 4.26 -19.27
C THR A 4 4.34 4.80 -19.03
N ASN A 5 3.36 4.17 -19.67
CA ASN A 5 2.06 4.06 -19.04
C ASN A 5 2.30 3.33 -17.72
N ASP A 6 2.65 4.08 -16.67
CA ASP A 6 2.64 3.60 -15.28
C ASP A 6 1.18 3.29 -14.99
N VAL A 7 0.75 2.10 -15.40
CA VAL A 7 -0.53 1.52 -15.00
C VAL A 7 -0.45 1.49 -13.49
N GLU A 8 -1.12 2.44 -12.85
CA GLU A 8 -1.09 2.57 -11.40
C GLU A 8 -1.44 1.20 -10.81
N LYS A 9 -0.54 0.66 -9.98
CA LYS A 9 -0.79 -0.62 -9.33
C LYS A 9 -2.07 -0.51 -8.51
N GLU A 10 -3.09 -1.26 -8.89
CA GLU A 10 -4.36 -1.28 -8.16
C GLU A 10 -4.21 -1.91 -6.77
N PHE A 11 -3.30 -2.89 -6.65
CA PHE A 11 -3.05 -3.63 -5.41
C PHE A 11 -1.59 -3.57 -4.98
N PHE A 12 -1.38 -3.35 -3.69
CA PHE A 12 -0.08 -3.28 -3.03
C PHE A 12 0.14 -4.51 -2.15
N THR A 13 1.26 -5.19 -2.36
CA THR A 13 1.75 -6.23 -1.45
C THR A 13 2.46 -5.60 -0.24
N VAL A 14 2.82 -6.41 0.75
CA VAL A 14 3.67 -6.00 1.87
C VAL A 14 5.01 -5.40 1.39
N LYS A 15 5.57 -5.89 0.27
CA LYS A 15 6.83 -5.36 -0.29
C LYS A 15 6.62 -4.01 -0.96
N ASP A 16 5.50 -3.84 -1.67
CA ASP A 16 5.17 -2.54 -2.27
C ASP A 16 4.96 -1.47 -1.19
N ILE A 17 4.29 -1.81 -0.08
CA ILE A 17 4.10 -0.90 1.05
C ILE A 17 5.43 -0.48 1.70
N GLN A 18 6.37 -1.41 1.86
CA GLN A 18 7.71 -1.10 2.39
C GLN A 18 8.43 -0.06 1.53
N ILE A 19 8.37 -0.23 0.20
CA ILE A 19 9.00 0.69 -0.75
C ILE A 19 8.27 2.04 -0.76
N TYR A 20 6.94 2.01 -0.79
CA TYR A 20 6.10 3.20 -0.90
C TYR A 20 6.17 4.11 0.33
N LEU A 21 6.20 3.52 1.54
CA LEU A 21 6.22 4.28 2.80
C LEU A 21 7.61 4.36 3.45
N GLY A 22 8.62 3.68 2.91
CA GLY A 22 9.96 3.62 3.50
C GLY A 22 10.00 2.95 4.88
N ILE A 23 9.10 1.99 5.14
CA ILE A 23 8.97 1.32 6.44
C ILE A 23 9.49 -0.12 6.42
N GLY A 24 9.85 -0.63 7.61
CA GLY A 24 10.28 -2.02 7.77
C GLY A 24 9.14 -3.04 7.56
N GLN A 25 9.51 -4.28 7.22
CA GLN A 25 8.58 -5.37 6.92
C GLN A 25 7.54 -5.61 8.02
N ASN A 26 7.93 -5.60 9.29
CA ASN A 26 7.01 -5.81 10.40
C ASN A 26 5.94 -4.71 10.49
N THR A 27 6.35 -3.46 10.29
CA THR A 27 5.44 -2.31 10.28
C THR A 27 4.51 -2.36 9.08
N ALA A 28 5.02 -2.69 7.89
CA ALA A 28 4.21 -2.88 6.69
C ALA A 28 3.19 -4.01 6.87
N TYR A 29 3.58 -5.13 7.48
CA TYR A 29 2.68 -6.25 7.76
C TYR A 29 1.61 -5.89 8.80
N ALA A 30 1.99 -5.17 9.86
CA ALA A 30 1.06 -4.67 10.87
C ALA A 30 0.07 -3.64 10.30
N LEU A 31 0.53 -2.76 9.42
CA LEU A 31 -0.32 -1.82 8.69
C LEU A 31 -1.31 -2.57 7.80
N LEU A 32 -0.80 -3.52 7.00
CA LEU A 32 -1.62 -4.27 6.07
C LEU A 32 -2.73 -5.04 6.81
N LYS A 33 -2.47 -5.60 8.00
CA LYS A 33 -3.50 -6.22 8.86
C LYS A 33 -4.60 -5.28 9.36
N LYS A 34 -4.38 -3.96 9.36
CA LYS A 34 -5.37 -2.96 9.78
C LYS A 34 -6.20 -2.42 8.62
N LEU A 35 -5.84 -2.75 7.39
CA LEU A 35 -6.50 -2.29 6.17
C LEU A 35 -7.45 -3.38 5.61
N PRO A 36 -8.40 -3.02 4.75
CA PRO A 36 -9.19 -3.99 3.99
C PRO A 36 -8.28 -4.77 3.03
N THR A 37 -7.87 -5.97 3.44
CA THR A 37 -6.97 -6.81 2.63
C THR A 37 -7.71 -7.89 1.86
N VAL A 38 -7.21 -8.18 0.66
CA VAL A 38 -7.63 -9.34 -0.14
C VAL A 38 -6.48 -10.34 -0.23
N TYR A 39 -6.82 -11.63 -0.35
CA TYR A 39 -5.85 -12.69 -0.56
C TYR A 39 -5.89 -13.16 -2.02
N ILE A 40 -4.87 -12.78 -2.81
CA ILE A 40 -4.75 -13.16 -4.23
C ILE A 40 -3.29 -13.57 -4.48
N GLY A 41 -2.99 -14.85 -4.24
CA GLY A 41 -1.61 -15.37 -4.25
C GLY A 41 -0.72 -14.76 -3.16
N GLY A 42 -1.33 -14.15 -2.13
CA GLY A 42 -0.68 -13.36 -1.09
C GLY A 42 -1.60 -12.25 -0.58
N TYR A 43 -1.30 -11.72 0.61
CA TYR A 43 -2.06 -10.59 1.16
C TYR A 43 -1.72 -9.29 0.45
N LYS A 44 -2.76 -8.58 0.00
CA LYS A 44 -2.66 -7.31 -0.72
C LYS A 44 -3.71 -6.33 -0.22
N VAL A 45 -3.46 -5.04 -0.41
CA VAL A 45 -4.41 -3.96 -0.14
C VAL A 45 -4.67 -3.18 -1.42
N ARG A 46 -5.89 -2.67 -1.63
CA ARG A 46 -6.13 -1.74 -2.74
C ARG A 46 -5.43 -0.40 -2.49
N LYS A 47 -4.94 0.20 -3.56
CA LYS A 47 -4.33 1.54 -3.53
C LYS A 47 -5.27 2.57 -2.88
N SER A 48 -6.54 2.57 -3.28
CA SER A 48 -7.56 3.49 -2.73
C SER A 48 -7.70 3.40 -1.22
N ASP A 49 -7.63 2.19 -0.65
CA ASP A 49 -7.79 1.94 0.78
C ASP A 49 -6.53 2.39 1.54
N LEU A 50 -5.35 2.15 0.96
CA LEU A 50 -4.07 2.62 1.48
C LEU A 50 -3.99 4.15 1.47
N ASP A 51 -4.31 4.79 0.34
CA ASP A 51 -4.29 6.26 0.20
C ASP A 51 -5.30 6.93 1.14
N SER A 52 -6.50 6.36 1.28
CA SER A 52 -7.48 6.85 2.25
C SER A 52 -6.96 6.77 3.69
N TRP A 53 -6.28 5.68 4.05
CA TRP A 53 -5.68 5.53 5.36
C TRP A 53 -4.56 6.56 5.60
N ILE A 54 -3.67 6.75 4.61
CA ILE A 54 -2.58 7.73 4.63
C ILE A 54 -3.14 9.13 4.83
N ASN A 55 -4.13 9.54 4.04
CA ASN A 55 -4.76 10.85 4.15
C ASN A 55 -5.38 11.07 5.53
N ASN A 56 -6.03 10.06 6.10
CA ASN A 56 -6.63 10.15 7.42
C ASN A 56 -5.59 10.23 8.57
N HIS A 57 -4.38 9.69 8.38
CA HIS A 57 -3.35 9.64 9.44
C HIS A 57 -2.26 10.71 9.32
N LEU A 58 -1.98 11.22 8.12
CA LEU A 58 -0.94 12.23 7.87
C LEU A 58 -1.48 13.66 7.79
N ILE A 59 -2.74 13.88 7.43
CA ILE A 59 -3.33 15.22 7.34
C ILE A 59 -3.68 15.77 8.74
N TYR A 60 -3.68 14.92 9.78
CA TYR A 60 -3.95 15.30 11.17
C TYR A 60 -2.71 15.24 12.10
N SER A 61 -1.49 15.29 11.56
CA SER A 61 -0.25 15.37 12.34
C SER A 61 0.34 16.78 12.35
#